data_AF-A0A1A0HBU1-F1
#
_entry.id   AF-A0A1A0HBU1-F1
#
_cell.length_a   1.000
_cell.length_b   1.000
_cell.length_c   1.000
_cell.angle_alpha   90.00
_cell.angle_beta   90.00
_cell.angle_gamma   90.00
#
_symmetry.space_group_name_H-M   'P 1'
#
loop_
_entity.id
_entity.type
_entity.pdbx_description
1 polymer ?
#
loop_
_entity_poly.entity_id
_entity_poly.type
_entity_poly.pdbx_seq_one_letter_code
_entity_poly.pdbx_strand_id
1 'polypeptide(L)'
;SASNLYQLNASTAPRFLHAQAIANCVAKHHLSLTGFRYLFLEEGHMTLMCRVHVSFYYSDGSSATALGTCCFFMARDLHVQQLDCRISAFQRLISMEALQQRWAAHQAMQKNGQVQPQDGRGPDFYQHMALDAECCKTMQTCGLSPGAMRVMQIGDVMACLHPLMRYTRAGNIASPLRALERFVETKS
;
A
#
# COMPACT_ATOMS: atom_id res chain seq x y z
N SER A 1 -0.41 4.27 16.67
CA SER A 1 -0.04 4.48 15.26
C SER A 1 -1.20 5.18 14.57
N ALA A 2 -0.93 6.10 13.65
CA ALA A 2 -2.00 6.74 12.87
C ALA A 2 -2.62 5.70 11.92
N SER A 3 -3.96 5.64 11.86
CA SER A 3 -4.67 4.83 10.89
C SER A 3 -4.74 5.60 9.59
N ASN A 4 -3.96 5.18 8.58
CA ASN A 4 -4.06 5.77 7.25
C ASN A 4 -5.24 5.12 6.51
N LEU A 5 -6.23 5.93 6.15
CA LEU A 5 -7.36 5.53 5.31
C LEU A 5 -7.18 6.17 3.94
N TYR A 6 -7.37 5.38 2.88
CA TYR A 6 -7.34 5.87 1.51
C TYR A 6 -8.52 5.31 0.75
N GLN A 7 -9.15 6.15 -0.08
CA GLN A 7 -10.27 5.76 -0.91
C GLN A 7 -9.89 5.83 -2.39
N LEU A 8 -10.18 4.75 -3.11
CA LEU A 8 -10.00 4.66 -4.55
C LEU A 8 -11.34 4.48 -5.22
N ASN A 9 -11.51 5.12 -6.36
CA ASN A 9 -12.68 4.95 -7.20
C ASN A 9 -12.38 3.94 -8.31
N ALA A 10 -13.42 3.54 -9.05
CA ALA A 10 -13.29 2.59 -10.16
C ALA A 10 -12.29 3.03 -11.24
N SER A 11 -11.99 4.33 -11.37
CA SER A 11 -11.02 4.84 -12.35
C SER A 11 -9.56 4.82 -11.85
N THR A 12 -9.33 4.91 -10.54
CA THR A 12 -7.99 4.92 -9.93
C THR A 12 -7.55 3.55 -9.42
N ALA A 13 -8.50 2.68 -9.04
CA ALA A 13 -8.21 1.33 -8.57
C ALA A 13 -7.40 0.46 -9.56
N PRO A 14 -7.70 0.45 -10.89
CA PRO A 14 -6.89 -0.31 -11.85
C PRO A 14 -5.45 0.20 -11.93
N ARG A 15 -5.23 1.52 -11.83
CA ARG A 15 -3.89 2.12 -11.86
C ARG A 15 -3.10 1.75 -10.62
N PHE A 16 -3.75 1.70 -9.46
CA PHE A 16 -3.14 1.24 -8.22
C PHE A 16 -2.68 -0.22 -8.33
N LEU A 17 -3.58 -1.11 -8.79
CA LEU A 17 -3.26 -2.53 -8.95
C LEU A 17 -2.14 -2.74 -9.97
N HIS A 18 -2.17 -2.01 -11.09
CA HIS A 18 -1.12 -2.05 -12.09
C HIS A 18 0.22 -1.58 -11.54
N ALA A 19 0.25 -0.43 -10.84
CA ALA A 19 1.46 0.11 -10.23
C ALA A 19 2.08 -0.87 -9.22
N GLN A 20 1.25 -1.63 -8.50
CA GLN A 20 1.73 -2.66 -7.61
C GLN A 20 2.25 -3.89 -8.37
N ALA A 21 1.57 -4.30 -9.44
CA ALA A 21 1.96 -5.47 -10.23
C ALA A 21 3.29 -5.29 -11.00
N ILE A 22 3.59 -4.06 -11.45
CA ILE A 22 4.84 -3.73 -12.14
C ILE A 22 5.98 -3.35 -11.18
N ALA A 23 5.75 -3.44 -9.86
CA ALA A 23 6.77 -3.08 -8.89
C ALA A 23 7.93 -4.09 -8.95
N ASN A 24 9.06 -3.66 -9.51
CA ASN A 24 10.25 -4.50 -9.74
C ASN A 24 10.90 -5.10 -8.48
N CYS A 25 10.45 -4.72 -7.28
CA CYS A 25 10.97 -5.26 -6.03
C CYS A 25 10.32 -6.59 -5.62
N VAL A 26 9.12 -6.91 -6.11
CA VAL A 26 8.38 -8.11 -5.70
C VAL A 26 8.48 -9.20 -6.77
N ALA A 27 9.13 -10.31 -6.42
CA ALA A 27 9.24 -11.47 -7.29
C ALA A 27 7.93 -12.28 -7.36
N LYS A 28 7.20 -12.36 -6.24
CA LYS A 28 5.93 -13.08 -6.16
C LYS A 28 4.99 -12.47 -5.12
N HIS A 29 3.71 -12.37 -5.49
CA HIS A 29 2.61 -12.06 -4.59
C HIS A 29 1.76 -13.32 -4.35
N HIS A 30 1.38 -13.55 -3.11
CA HIS A 30 0.39 -14.56 -2.77
C HIS A 30 -0.72 -13.92 -1.94
N LEU A 31 -1.95 -13.98 -2.46
CA LEU A 31 -3.16 -13.50 -1.80
C LEU A 31 -3.98 -14.71 -1.39
N SER A 32 -4.30 -14.81 -0.11
CA SER A 32 -5.21 -15.82 0.43
C SER A 32 -6.35 -15.16 1.18
N LEU A 33 -7.57 -15.57 0.87
CA LEU A 33 -8.81 -15.12 1.50
C LEU A 33 -9.41 -16.30 2.25
N THR A 34 -9.65 -16.14 3.55
CA THR A 34 -10.11 -17.25 4.42
C THR A 34 -11.19 -16.80 5.39
N GLY A 35 -11.94 -17.75 5.94
CA GLY A 35 -12.93 -17.46 6.98
C GLY A 35 -14.09 -16.60 6.48
N PHE A 36 -14.61 -16.91 5.30
CA PHE A 36 -15.72 -16.20 4.68
C PHE A 36 -16.98 -16.27 5.53
N ARG A 37 -17.62 -15.11 5.73
CA ARG A 37 -18.96 -14.96 6.27
C ARG A 37 -19.75 -14.10 5.30
N TYR A 38 -20.95 -14.53 4.93
CA TYR A 38 -21.80 -13.77 4.03
C TYR A 38 -23.13 -13.41 4.69
N LEU A 39 -23.68 -12.28 4.29
CA LEU A 39 -25.02 -11.82 4.64
C LEU A 39 -25.70 -11.38 3.35
N PHE A 40 -26.86 -11.96 3.07
CA PHE A 40 -27.74 -11.46 2.01
C PHE A 40 -28.58 -10.32 2.58
N LEU A 41 -28.66 -9.24 1.82
CA LEU A 41 -29.45 -8.05 2.11
C LEU A 41 -30.69 -8.03 1.23
N GLU A 42 -31.59 -7.10 1.53
CA GLU A 42 -32.76 -6.85 0.69
C GLU A 42 -32.33 -6.45 -0.74
N GLU A 43 -33.22 -6.65 -1.71
CA GLU A 43 -32.99 -6.39 -3.14
C GLU A 43 -31.88 -7.25 -3.80
N GLY A 44 -31.39 -8.29 -3.11
CA GLY A 44 -30.42 -9.24 -3.67
C GLY A 44 -28.98 -8.79 -3.58
N HIS A 45 -28.69 -7.75 -2.81
CA HIS A 45 -27.32 -7.39 -2.44
C HIS A 45 -26.73 -8.41 -1.47
N MET A 46 -25.40 -8.49 -1.44
CA MET A 46 -24.73 -9.34 -0.46
C MET A 46 -23.45 -8.69 0.06
N THR A 47 -23.20 -8.92 1.34
CA THR A 47 -21.96 -8.53 2.02
C THR A 47 -21.16 -9.78 2.33
N LEU A 48 -19.90 -9.83 1.88
CA LEU A 48 -18.97 -10.92 2.15
C LEU A 48 -17.80 -10.39 2.97
N MET A 49 -17.61 -10.91 4.18
CA MET A 49 -16.47 -10.59 5.04
C MET A 49 -15.50 -11.77 5.06
N CYS A 50 -14.21 -11.50 4.93
CA CYS A 50 -13.17 -12.52 5.04
C CYS A 50 -11.89 -11.96 5.66
N ARG A 51 -11.01 -12.86 6.10
CA ARG A 51 -9.64 -12.54 6.48
C ARG A 51 -8.78 -12.51 5.22
N VAL A 52 -7.97 -11.48 5.09
CA VAL A 52 -6.99 -11.35 4.00
C VAL A 52 -5.58 -11.62 4.53
N HIS A 53 -4.84 -12.43 3.79
CA HIS A 53 -3.44 -12.72 4.02
C HIS A 53 -2.68 -12.45 2.72
N VAL A 54 -1.82 -11.43 2.73
CA VAL A 54 -1.00 -11.06 1.58
C VAL A 54 0.46 -11.34 1.91
N SER A 55 1.10 -12.24 1.16
CA SER A 55 2.54 -12.49 1.26
C SER A 55 3.26 -11.90 0.07
N PHE A 56 4.31 -11.13 0.38
CA PHE A 56 5.23 -10.50 -0.54
C PHE A 56 6.56 -11.25 -0.46
N TYR A 57 7.04 -11.76 -1.60
CA TYR A 57 8.36 -12.35 -1.72
C TYR A 57 9.21 -11.43 -2.59
N TYR A 58 10.23 -10.81 -1.98
CA TYR A 58 11.08 -9.84 -2.65
C TYR A 58 12.26 -10.53 -3.33
N SER A 59 12.84 -9.86 -4.33
CA SER A 59 13.98 -10.38 -5.09
C SER A 59 15.25 -10.54 -4.25
N ASP A 60 15.35 -9.85 -3.12
CA ASP A 60 16.49 -9.89 -2.19
C ASP A 60 16.44 -11.06 -1.19
N GLY A 61 15.49 -11.99 -1.36
CA GLY A 61 15.28 -13.13 -0.46
C GLY A 61 14.62 -12.78 0.88
N SER A 62 14.16 -11.52 1.05
CA SER A 62 13.29 -11.13 2.15
C SER A 62 11.82 -11.37 1.79
N SER A 63 10.98 -11.48 2.82
CA SER A 63 9.54 -11.62 2.66
C SER A 63 8.79 -10.78 3.68
N ALA A 64 7.54 -10.45 3.35
CA ALA A 64 6.64 -9.80 4.27
C ALA A 64 5.23 -10.36 4.16
N THR A 65 4.49 -10.29 5.24
CA THR A 65 3.11 -10.76 5.33
C THR A 65 2.24 -9.67 5.92
N ALA A 66 1.26 -9.21 5.16
CA ALA A 66 0.19 -8.33 5.63
C ALA A 66 -1.04 -9.18 5.98
N LEU A 67 -1.55 -8.98 7.20
CA LEU A 67 -2.72 -9.65 7.73
C LEU A 67 -3.83 -8.63 7.94
N GLY A 68 -5.05 -8.97 7.57
CA GLY A 68 -6.17 -8.06 7.68
C GLY A 68 -7.52 -8.72 7.48
N THR A 69 -8.52 -7.87 7.25
CA THR A 69 -9.87 -8.25 6.88
C THR A 69 -10.29 -7.49 5.64
N CYS A 70 -11.02 -8.15 4.73
CA CYS A 70 -11.70 -7.48 3.63
C CYS A 70 -13.21 -7.70 3.72
N CYS A 71 -13.96 -6.66 3.39
CA CYS A 71 -15.41 -6.66 3.28
C CYS A 71 -15.76 -6.29 1.83
N PHE A 72 -16.47 -7.19 1.16
CA PHE A 72 -16.98 -6.98 -0.19
C PHE A 72 -18.46 -6.68 -0.07
N PHE A 73 -18.88 -5.56 -0.67
CA PHE A 73 -20.28 -5.28 -0.93
C PHE A 73 -20.55 -5.55 -2.41
N MET A 74 -21.45 -6.48 -2.68
CA MET A 74 -21.70 -7.00 -4.02
C MET A 74 -23.17 -6.85 -4.40
N ALA A 75 -23.40 -6.60 -5.68
CA ALA A 75 -24.72 -6.67 -6.28
C ALA A 75 -25.17 -8.12 -6.50
N ARG A 76 -26.43 -8.29 -6.90
CA ARG A 76 -27.05 -9.59 -7.19
C ARG A 76 -26.31 -10.39 -8.27
N ASP A 77 -25.66 -9.70 -9.20
CA ASP A 77 -24.84 -10.28 -10.28
C ASP A 77 -23.39 -10.57 -9.84
N LEU A 78 -23.11 -10.51 -8.53
CA LEU A 78 -21.78 -10.68 -7.92
C LEU A 78 -20.76 -9.61 -8.34
N HIS A 79 -21.20 -8.52 -8.96
CA HIS A 79 -20.33 -7.38 -9.22
C HIS A 79 -19.94 -6.69 -7.91
N VAL A 80 -18.65 -6.52 -7.66
CA VAL A 80 -18.12 -5.81 -6.49
C VAL A 80 -18.40 -4.33 -6.63
N GLN A 81 -19.31 -3.81 -5.81
CA GLN A 81 -19.63 -2.39 -5.75
C GLN A 81 -18.67 -1.63 -4.83
N GLN A 82 -18.30 -2.23 -3.71
CA GLN A 82 -17.33 -1.68 -2.77
C GLN A 82 -16.46 -2.78 -2.18
N LEU A 83 -15.19 -2.47 -1.98
CA LEU A 83 -14.21 -3.34 -1.34
C LEU A 83 -13.49 -2.54 -0.25
N ASP A 84 -13.75 -2.90 1.00
CA ASP A 84 -13.05 -2.33 2.14
C ASP A 84 -12.00 -3.32 2.63
N CYS A 85 -10.72 -2.97 2.58
CA CYS A 85 -9.65 -3.80 3.12
C CYS A 85 -8.92 -3.07 4.24
N ARG A 86 -8.81 -3.74 5.39
CA ARG A 86 -8.16 -3.23 6.58
C ARG A 86 -7.02 -4.14 6.97
N ILE A 87 -5.80 -3.63 6.90
CA ILE A 87 -4.61 -4.33 7.38
C ILE A 87 -4.45 -4.05 8.88
N SER A 88 -4.31 -5.10 9.68
CA SER A 88 -4.18 -5.03 11.14
C SER A 88 -2.77 -5.38 11.62
N ALA A 89 -2.06 -6.24 10.90
CA ALA A 89 -0.68 -6.61 11.24
C ALA A 89 0.18 -6.74 9.99
N PHE A 90 1.46 -6.40 10.14
CA PHE A 90 2.46 -6.56 9.10
C PHE A 90 3.71 -7.19 9.71
N GLN A 91 4.08 -8.36 9.20
CA GLN A 91 5.24 -9.12 9.64
C GLN A 91 6.29 -9.14 8.53
N ARG A 92 7.56 -9.11 8.93
CA ARG A 92 8.71 -9.11 8.02
C ARG A 92 9.62 -10.24 8.38
N LEU A 93 10.17 -10.91 7.39
CA LEU A 93 11.08 -12.01 7.58
C LEU A 93 12.22 -11.89 6.57
N ILE A 94 13.43 -12.24 7.00
CA ILE A 94 14.60 -12.33 6.13
C ILE A 94 15.00 -13.80 6.17
N SER A 95 15.12 -14.43 4.99
CA SER A 95 15.56 -15.82 4.93
C SER A 95 16.99 -15.95 5.44
N MET A 96 17.32 -17.12 6.00
CA MET A 96 18.67 -17.38 6.50
C MET A 96 19.72 -17.28 5.38
N GLU A 97 19.35 -17.70 4.17
CA GLU A 97 20.21 -17.58 2.98
C GLU A 97 20.52 -16.11 2.66
N ALA A 98 19.49 -15.24 2.60
CA ALA A 98 19.69 -13.81 2.38
C ALA A 98 20.52 -13.17 3.51
N LEU A 99 20.32 -13.62 4.76
CA LEU A 99 21.10 -13.14 5.90
C LEU A 99 22.59 -13.50 5.77
N GLN A 100 22.90 -14.73 5.38
CA GLN A 100 24.29 -15.18 5.18
C GLN A 100 24.98 -14.41 4.05
N GLN A 101 24.29 -14.19 2.93
CA GLN A 101 24.82 -13.39 1.81
C GLN A 101 25.12 -11.94 2.23
N ARG A 102 24.19 -11.32 2.97
CA ARG A 102 24.35 -9.96 3.50
C ARG A 102 25.46 -9.86 4.54
N TRP A 103 25.62 -10.87 5.39
CA TRP A 103 26.70 -10.96 6.37
C TRP A 103 28.08 -11.05 5.69
N ALA A 104 28.21 -11.91 4.68
CA ALA A 104 29.45 -12.04 3.91
C ALA A 104 29.81 -10.72 3.20
N ALA A 105 28.83 -10.05 2.59
CA ALA A 105 29.02 -8.73 1.97
C ALA A 105 29.47 -7.66 2.98
N HIS A 106 28.85 -7.64 4.17
CA HIS A 106 29.22 -6.70 5.24
C HIS A 106 30.65 -6.94 5.75
N GLN A 107 31.06 -8.20 5.92
CA GLN A 107 32.44 -8.53 6.29
C GLN A 107 33.45 -8.10 5.22
N ALA A 108 33.10 -8.24 3.94
CA ALA A 108 33.95 -7.77 2.83
C ALA A 108 34.10 -6.23 2.84
N MET A 109 33.01 -5.49 3.10
CA MET A 109 33.04 -4.03 3.21
C MET A 109 33.90 -3.53 4.38
N GLN A 110 33.86 -4.23 5.53
CA GLN A 110 34.75 -3.92 6.67
C GLN A 110 36.23 -4.13 6.32
N LYS A 111 36.57 -5.21 5.59
CA LYS A 111 37.95 -5.49 5.17
C LYS A 111 38.49 -4.47 4.16
N ASN A 112 37.63 -3.91 3.32
CA ASN A 112 38.01 -2.92 2.31
C ASN A 112 38.09 -1.47 2.84
N GLY A 113 37.93 -1.26 4.16
CA GLY A 113 38.11 0.06 4.79
C GLY A 113 37.08 1.13 4.39
N GLN A 114 35.98 0.75 3.73
CA GLN A 114 34.96 1.69 3.24
C GLN A 114 33.95 2.14 4.31
N VAL A 115 34.03 1.59 5.52
CA VAL A 115 33.09 1.91 6.62
C VAL A 115 33.86 2.62 7.73
N GLN A 116 33.93 3.96 7.67
CA GLN A 116 34.38 4.75 8.81
C GLN A 116 33.31 4.68 9.91
N PRO A 117 33.68 4.35 11.16
CA PRO A 117 32.76 4.40 12.27
C PRO A 117 32.43 5.87 12.57
N GLN A 118 31.24 6.32 12.20
CA GLN A 118 30.67 7.52 12.78
C GLN A 118 30.30 7.19 14.24
N ASP A 119 30.89 7.93 15.17
CA ASP A 119 30.50 8.02 16.59
C ASP A 119 30.79 6.81 17.51
N GLY A 120 31.91 6.12 17.32
CA GLY A 120 32.46 5.20 18.35
C GLY A 120 31.61 3.96 18.65
N ARG A 121 30.49 3.78 17.95
CA ARG A 121 29.76 2.52 17.83
C ARG A 121 30.17 1.92 16.48
N GLY A 122 30.71 0.70 16.49
CA GLY A 122 31.05 0.01 15.25
C GLY A 122 29.84 -0.07 14.31
N PRO A 123 30.03 -0.28 13.00
CA PRO A 123 28.93 -0.37 12.05
C PRO A 123 28.03 -1.56 12.44
N ASP A 124 26.86 -1.24 12.96
CA ASP A 124 25.92 -2.25 13.42
C ASP A 124 25.32 -2.94 12.19
N PHE A 125 25.74 -4.19 11.99
CA PHE A 125 25.24 -5.05 10.91
C PHE A 125 23.70 -5.07 10.87
N TYR A 126 23.05 -5.07 12.04
CA TYR A 126 21.60 -5.08 12.14
C TYR A 126 20.98 -3.80 11.60
N GLN A 127 21.61 -2.64 11.82
CA GLN A 127 21.15 -1.37 11.28
C GLN A 127 21.34 -1.29 9.77
N HIS A 128 22.49 -1.74 9.27
CA HIS A 128 22.74 -1.82 7.82
C HIS A 128 21.76 -2.78 7.13
N MET A 129 21.49 -3.94 7.74
CA MET A 129 20.51 -4.90 7.24
C MET A 129 19.09 -4.32 7.24
N ALA A 130 18.71 -3.61 8.30
CA ALA A 130 17.39 -2.98 8.39
C ALA A 130 17.18 -1.89 7.33
N LEU A 131 18.23 -1.16 6.96
CA LEU A 131 18.17 -0.13 5.92
C LEU A 131 18.13 -0.71 4.51
N ASP A 132 18.78 -1.85 4.27
CA ASP A 132 18.96 -2.38 2.93
C ASP A 132 17.86 -3.39 2.50
N ALA A 133 17.29 -4.14 3.44
CA ALA A 133 16.25 -5.14 3.13
C ALA A 133 14.95 -4.51 2.61
N GLU A 134 14.44 -5.04 1.49
CA GLU A 134 13.19 -4.57 0.83
C GLU A 134 11.98 -4.66 1.77
N CYS A 135 11.86 -5.76 2.52
CA CYS A 135 10.78 -5.93 3.48
C CYS A 135 10.78 -4.86 4.59
N CYS A 136 11.95 -4.32 4.95
CA CYS A 136 12.08 -3.24 5.93
C CYS A 136 11.69 -1.88 5.34
N LYS A 137 12.11 -1.60 4.09
CA LYS A 137 11.78 -0.36 3.37
C LYS A 137 10.27 -0.19 3.19
N THR A 138 9.57 -1.30 2.92
CA THR A 138 8.12 -1.35 2.71
C THR A 138 7.29 -1.44 4.01
N MET A 139 7.92 -1.37 5.19
CA MET A 139 7.23 -1.52 6.48
C MET A 139 6.16 -0.47 6.71
N GLN A 140 6.43 0.77 6.34
CA GLN A 140 5.50 1.89 6.54
C GLN A 140 4.27 1.81 5.63
N THR A 141 4.37 1.03 4.55
CA THR A 141 3.36 0.93 3.48
C THR A 141 2.70 -0.45 3.44
N CYS A 142 2.95 -1.29 4.45
CA CYS A 142 2.41 -2.65 4.55
C CYS A 142 2.68 -3.51 3.30
N GLY A 143 3.86 -3.36 2.68
CA GLY A 143 4.25 -4.13 1.49
C GLY A 143 3.84 -3.50 0.16
N LEU A 144 3.11 -2.38 0.18
CA LEU A 144 2.82 -1.62 -1.03
C LEU A 144 4.07 -0.90 -1.53
N SER A 145 4.28 -0.96 -2.84
CA SER A 145 5.36 -0.25 -3.51
C SER A 145 5.19 1.26 -3.36
N PRO A 146 6.29 2.06 -3.37
CA PRO A 146 6.19 3.51 -3.31
C PRO A 146 5.35 4.10 -4.46
N GLY A 147 5.40 3.47 -5.64
CA GLY A 147 4.59 3.85 -6.80
C GLY A 147 3.10 3.63 -6.54
N ALA A 148 2.72 2.44 -6.06
CA ALA A 148 1.33 2.14 -5.72
C ALA A 148 0.80 3.06 -4.60
N MET A 149 1.61 3.32 -3.57
CA MET A 149 1.28 4.25 -2.49
C MET A 149 1.02 5.67 -3.00
N ARG A 150 1.86 6.15 -3.92
CA ARG A 150 1.67 7.48 -4.52
C ARG A 150 0.38 7.55 -5.33
N VAL A 151 0.07 6.52 -6.13
CA VAL A 151 -1.20 6.44 -6.85
C VAL A 151 -2.37 6.44 -5.88
N MET A 152 -2.24 5.74 -4.75
CA MET A 152 -3.29 5.68 -3.75
C MET A 152 -3.54 7.04 -3.08
N GLN A 153 -2.47 7.72 -2.65
CA GLN A 153 -2.54 9.06 -2.04
C GLN A 153 -3.10 10.12 -3.00
N ILE A 154 -2.64 10.13 -4.26
CA ILE A 154 -3.16 11.05 -5.28
C ILE A 154 -4.61 10.73 -5.60
N GLY A 155 -4.96 9.44 -5.70
CA GLY A 155 -6.33 8.99 -5.97
C GLY A 155 -7.33 9.48 -4.92
N ASP A 156 -6.95 9.41 -3.66
CA ASP A 156 -7.75 9.88 -2.52
C ASP A 156 -8.00 11.39 -2.58
N VAL A 157 -6.94 12.19 -2.75
CA VAL A 157 -7.06 13.66 -2.90
C VAL A 157 -7.90 14.04 -4.13
N MET A 158 -7.70 13.35 -5.25
CA MET A 158 -8.45 13.62 -6.48
C MET A 158 -9.93 13.23 -6.37
N ALA A 159 -10.27 12.23 -5.54
CA ALA A 159 -11.66 11.90 -5.24
C ALA A 159 -12.34 13.07 -4.49
N CYS A 160 -11.65 13.71 -3.54
CA CYS A 160 -12.16 14.90 -2.85
C CYS A 160 -12.30 16.12 -3.78
N LEU A 161 -11.41 16.26 -4.78
CA LEU A 161 -11.44 17.37 -5.75
C LEU A 161 -12.44 17.14 -6.89
N HIS A 162 -12.93 15.92 -7.10
CA HIS A 162 -13.83 15.60 -8.21
C HIS A 162 -15.13 16.43 -8.22
N PRO A 163 -15.83 16.65 -7.09
CA PRO A 163 -16.99 17.54 -7.05
C PRO A 163 -16.66 18.97 -7.49
N LEU A 164 -15.50 19.50 -7.07
CA LEU A 164 -15.04 20.83 -7.46
C LEU A 164 -14.78 20.90 -8.97
N MET A 165 -14.15 19.87 -9.55
CA MET A 165 -13.92 19.81 -11.00
C MET A 165 -15.22 19.72 -11.82
N ARG A 166 -16.25 19.07 -11.28
CA ARG A 166 -17.59 19.08 -11.92
C ARG A 166 -18.21 20.47 -11.84
N TYR A 167 -18.08 21.14 -10.70
CA TYR A 167 -18.58 22.49 -10.49
C TYR A 167 -17.88 23.52 -11.39
N THR A 168 -16.54 23.50 -11.48
CA THR A 168 -15.78 24.40 -12.38
C THR A 168 -16.21 24.25 -13.83
N ARG A 169 -16.39 23.00 -14.29
CA ARG A 169 -16.78 22.67 -15.66
C ARG A 169 -18.21 23.11 -15.97
N ALA A 170 -19.13 22.95 -15.02
CA ALA A 170 -20.50 23.42 -15.17
C ALA A 170 -20.61 24.95 -15.14
N GLY A 171 -19.80 25.61 -14.30
CA GLY A 171 -19.79 27.07 -14.14
C GLY A 171 -18.90 27.83 -15.14
N ASN A 172 -18.21 27.12 -16.05
CA ASN A 172 -17.23 27.67 -16.99
C ASN A 172 -16.17 28.58 -16.31
N ILE A 173 -15.77 28.24 -15.08
CA ILE A 173 -14.82 29.03 -14.29
C ILE A 173 -13.40 28.55 -14.64
N ALA A 174 -12.64 29.38 -15.36
CA ALA A 174 -11.29 29.03 -15.82
C ALA A 174 -10.24 28.96 -14.69
N SER A 175 -10.47 29.63 -13.56
CA SER A 175 -9.54 29.64 -12.42
C SER A 175 -9.95 28.60 -11.35
N PRO A 176 -9.12 27.57 -11.09
CA PRO A 176 -9.41 26.56 -10.06
C PRO A 176 -9.55 27.15 -8.65
N LEU A 177 -8.79 28.21 -8.36
CA LEU A 177 -8.76 28.85 -7.04
C LEU A 177 -10.05 29.66 -6.78
N ARG A 178 -10.49 30.44 -7.78
CA ARG A 178 -11.79 31.13 -7.70
C ARG A 178 -12.98 30.17 -7.62
N ALA A 179 -12.87 29.01 -8.26
CA ALA A 179 -13.92 28.01 -8.16
C ALA A 179 -13.96 27.33 -6.79
N LEU A 180 -12.79 27.12 -6.15
CA LEU A 180 -12.71 26.62 -4.79
C LEU A 180 -13.39 27.59 -3.82
N GLU A 181 -13.05 28.88 -3.88
CA GLU A 181 -13.65 29.93 -3.06
C GLU A 181 -15.18 29.93 -3.19
N ARG A 182 -15.69 29.99 -4.43
CA ARG A 182 -17.14 29.97 -4.69
C ARG A 182 -17.82 28.68 -4.25
N PHE A 183 -17.16 27.53 -4.41
CA PHE A 183 -17.71 26.23 -4.03
C PHE A 183 -17.79 26.06 -2.51
N VAL A 184 -16.83 26.65 -1.78
CA VAL A 184 -16.86 26.69 -0.32
C VAL A 184 -17.99 27.63 0.15
N GLU A 185 -18.10 28.83 -0.45
CA GLU A 185 -19.17 29.80 -0.15
C GLU A 185 -20.58 29.25 -0.43
N THR A 186 -20.76 28.36 -1.41
CA THR A 186 -22.06 27.75 -1.71
C THR A 186 -22.39 26.53 -0.86
N LYS A 187 -21.43 25.99 -0.11
CA LYS A 187 -21.62 24.82 0.77
C LYS A 187 -21.62 25.15 2.27
N SER A 188 -21.22 26.36 2.65
CA SER A 188 -21.43 26.97 3.98
C SER A 188 -22.84 27.53 4.10
#